data_AF-A0A2E4WBA0-F1
#
_entry.id   AF-A0A2E4WBA0-F1
#
_cell.length_a   1.000
_cell.length_b   1.000
_cell.length_c   1.000
_cell.angle_alpha   90.00
_cell.angle_beta   90.00
_cell.angle_gamma   90.00
#
_symmetry.space_group_name_H-M   'P 1'
#
loop_
_entity.id
_entity.type
_entity.pdbx_description
1 polymer ?
#
loop_
_entity_poly.entity_id
_entity_poly.type
_entity_poly.pdbx_seq_one_letter_code
_entity_poly.pdbx_strand_id
1 'polypeptide(L)'
;MMPELTSPFTYVIALLVTVALLSYLKEEFWDSWTRKRPKDTAHRAPDWPAVPSPKTSQDSSAHNHDDSRLSSEQADPALIAVGPTPPLAPTLINRLIQECVAWLKTLASAAVYATLIVTFGFQVARVEGQSMAPTLIDQDRLIVNKLIYRLAEPRHSDIVMLYYPVDPDKSFVKRVIAEEGDTVRIDNGHVFVNEVPVRDEYVPLNFRSYENYGRQIVPAGYYFVMGDHRNNSSDSRHWGMVPKKYIIGKVQLRWWPIPTARLF
;
A
#
# COMPACT_ATOMS: atom_id res chain seq x y z
N MET A 1 -39.16 7.29 -20.99
CA MET A 1 -38.64 8.29 -20.03
C MET A 1 -38.69 7.63 -18.66
N MET A 2 -37.63 6.92 -18.27
CA MET A 2 -37.48 6.29 -16.95
C MET A 2 -36.51 7.16 -16.14
N PRO A 3 -36.79 7.45 -14.87
CA PRO A 3 -35.89 8.23 -14.03
C PRO A 3 -34.75 7.33 -13.51
N GLU A 4 -33.52 7.83 -13.56
CA GLU A 4 -32.40 7.27 -12.80
C GLU A 4 -32.69 7.42 -11.32
N LEU A 5 -33.04 6.31 -10.65
CA LEU A 5 -32.99 6.22 -9.20
C LEU A 5 -31.53 6.00 -8.80
N THR A 6 -30.78 7.08 -8.62
CA THR A 6 -29.49 7.03 -7.93
C THR A 6 -29.73 6.65 -6.48
N SER A 7 -29.35 5.42 -6.13
CA SER A 7 -29.68 4.85 -4.82
C SER A 7 -28.98 5.66 -3.69
N PRO A 8 -29.61 5.82 -2.53
CA PRO A 8 -29.00 6.47 -1.37
C PRO A 8 -27.70 5.78 -0.91
N PHE A 9 -27.48 4.52 -1.30
CA PHE A 9 -26.27 3.76 -0.99
C PHE A 9 -25.04 4.21 -1.81
N THR A 10 -25.23 4.79 -2.99
CA THR A 10 -24.11 5.30 -3.80
C THR A 10 -23.42 6.48 -3.10
N TYR A 11 -24.20 7.32 -2.42
CA TYR A 11 -23.68 8.42 -1.61
C TYR A 11 -22.95 7.93 -0.35
N VAL A 12 -23.43 6.86 0.27
CA VAL A 12 -22.76 6.26 1.44
C VAL A 12 -21.43 5.63 1.05
N ILE A 13 -21.35 4.96 -0.10
CA ILE A 13 -20.11 4.39 -0.62
C ILE A 13 -19.11 5.50 -1.00
N ALA A 14 -19.57 6.53 -1.71
CA ALA A 14 -18.73 7.67 -2.03
C ALA A 14 -18.24 8.38 -0.76
N LEU A 15 -19.10 8.53 0.26
CA LEU A 15 -18.75 9.15 1.54
C LEU A 15 -17.73 8.30 2.31
N LEU A 16 -17.88 6.97 2.37
CA LEU A 16 -16.94 6.10 3.08
C LEU A 16 -15.59 6.00 2.40
N VAL A 17 -15.56 5.95 1.06
CA VAL A 17 -14.30 6.01 0.29
C VAL A 17 -13.64 7.37 0.46
N THR A 18 -14.42 8.45 0.45
CA THR A 18 -13.89 9.81 0.67
C THR A 18 -13.41 9.99 2.10
N VAL A 19 -14.08 9.44 3.11
CA VAL A 19 -13.65 9.46 4.52
C VAL A 19 -12.42 8.59 4.73
N ALA A 20 -12.30 7.42 4.09
CA ALA A 20 -11.09 6.60 4.17
C ALA A 20 -9.90 7.26 3.46
N LEU A 21 -10.14 7.88 2.31
CA LEU A 21 -9.13 8.63 1.57
C LEU A 21 -8.72 9.90 2.32
N LEU A 22 -9.68 10.63 2.91
CA LEU A 22 -9.42 11.80 3.75
C LEU A 22 -8.74 11.40 5.06
N SER A 23 -9.09 10.29 5.69
CA SER A 23 -8.40 9.78 6.87
C SER A 23 -6.97 9.35 6.54
N TYR A 24 -6.75 8.68 5.41
CA TYR A 24 -5.41 8.33 4.92
C TYR A 24 -4.56 9.57 4.60
N LEU A 25 -5.15 10.57 3.94
CA LEU A 25 -4.50 11.86 3.68
C LEU A 25 -4.33 12.72 4.96
N LYS A 26 -5.20 12.51 5.96
CA LYS A 26 -5.16 13.22 7.24
C LYS A 26 -4.10 12.64 8.17
N GLU A 27 -3.79 11.34 8.14
CA GLU A 27 -2.67 10.80 8.94
C GLU A 27 -1.33 11.41 8.48
N GLU A 28 -1.10 11.58 7.17
CA GLU A 28 0.09 12.28 6.66
C GLU A 28 0.09 13.80 6.97
N PHE A 29 -1.08 14.42 7.06
CA PHE A 29 -1.22 15.86 7.37
C PHE A 29 -1.15 16.16 8.88
N TRP A 30 -1.70 15.28 9.72
CA TRP A 30 -1.82 15.43 11.17
C TRP A 30 -0.52 15.09 11.91
N ASP A 31 0.27 14.13 11.39
CA ASP A 31 1.61 13.84 11.90
C ASP A 31 2.58 15.02 11.69
N SER A 32 2.35 15.86 10.67
CA SER A 32 3.10 17.11 10.48
C SER A 32 2.70 18.24 11.45
N TRP A 33 1.48 18.20 12.00
CA TRP A 33 0.92 19.29 12.81
C TRP A 33 0.93 19.02 14.34
N THR A 34 1.04 17.76 14.79
CA THR A 34 0.86 17.42 16.22
C THR A 34 2.11 17.02 17.01
N ARG A 35 3.32 17.29 16.51
CA ARG A 35 4.55 17.19 17.34
C ARG A 35 4.63 18.33 18.37
N LYS A 36 3.84 18.23 19.45
CA LYS A 36 4.16 18.65 20.82
C LYS A 36 3.08 18.15 21.79
N ARG A 37 3.37 17.02 22.44
CA ARG A 37 3.28 16.74 23.90
C ARG A 37 3.23 15.22 24.16
N PRO A 38 4.08 14.66 25.03
CA PRO A 38 3.85 13.33 25.61
C PRO A 38 2.65 13.36 26.57
N LYS A 39 1.91 12.26 26.56
CA LYS A 39 0.63 12.04 27.23
C LYS A 39 0.75 11.85 28.74
N ASP A 40 -0.35 12.22 29.38
CA ASP A 40 -0.67 12.13 30.79
C ASP A 40 -0.63 10.71 31.39
N THR A 41 -0.27 10.72 32.67
CA THR A 41 -0.72 9.89 33.80
C THR A 41 -1.60 8.66 33.54
N ALA A 42 -1.10 7.53 34.06
CA ALA A 42 -1.85 6.30 34.27
C ALA A 42 -3.02 6.50 35.26
N HIS A 43 -4.23 6.12 34.85
CA HIS A 43 -5.37 5.93 35.73
C HIS A 43 -5.82 4.47 35.72
N ARG A 44 -6.00 3.97 36.95
CA ARG A 44 -6.48 2.65 37.39
C ARG A 44 -7.97 2.74 37.71
N ALA A 45 -8.77 1.72 37.39
CA ALA A 45 -10.06 1.40 38.05
C ALA A 45 -10.54 -0.04 37.61
N PRO A 46 -11.58 -0.66 38.22
CA PRO A 46 -11.42 -1.69 39.27
C PRO A 46 -12.23 -3.01 39.04
N ASP A 47 -11.99 -3.99 39.93
CA ASP A 47 -12.63 -5.33 40.02
C ASP A 47 -14.09 -5.34 40.56
N TRP A 48 -14.95 -6.24 40.05
CA TRP A 48 -16.09 -6.93 40.73
C TRP A 48 -16.57 -8.16 39.86
N PRO A 49 -17.47 -9.10 40.28
CA PRO A 49 -17.28 -10.54 40.39
C PRO A 49 -18.37 -11.35 39.59
N ALA A 50 -18.54 -12.64 39.92
CA ALA A 50 -19.07 -13.71 39.08
C ALA A 50 -20.60 -14.08 39.19
N VAL A 51 -21.14 -14.67 38.09
CA VAL A 51 -22.10 -15.84 37.97
C VAL A 51 -23.60 -15.60 38.35
N PRO A 52 -24.65 -16.33 37.83
CA PRO A 52 -24.72 -17.66 37.16
C PRO A 52 -25.57 -17.83 35.87
N SER A 53 -25.46 -19.06 35.33
CA SER A 53 -26.12 -19.74 34.20
C SER A 53 -27.54 -20.30 34.46
N PRO A 54 -28.25 -20.75 33.40
CA PRO A 54 -28.78 -22.12 33.38
C PRO A 54 -28.57 -22.87 32.05
N LYS A 55 -28.39 -24.20 32.15
CA LYS A 55 -28.34 -25.18 31.05
C LYS A 55 -29.68 -25.91 30.97
N THR A 56 -30.15 -26.22 29.77
CA THR A 56 -31.30 -27.12 29.55
C THR A 56 -30.95 -28.21 28.53
N SER A 57 -31.01 -29.44 29.03
CA SER A 57 -31.42 -30.71 28.40
C SER A 57 -31.01 -31.02 26.96
N GLN A 58 -30.02 -31.91 26.84
CA GLN A 58 -29.94 -32.92 25.77
C GLN A 58 -30.56 -34.21 26.31
N ASP A 59 -31.43 -34.85 25.54
CA ASP A 59 -31.74 -36.26 25.68
C ASP A 59 -31.82 -36.88 24.28
N SER A 60 -31.05 -37.94 24.09
CA SER A 60 -31.13 -38.83 22.93
C SER A 60 -30.77 -40.24 23.38
N SER A 61 -31.69 -41.18 23.22
CA SER A 61 -31.36 -42.54 22.77
C SER A 61 -32.61 -43.41 22.56
N ALA A 62 -32.57 -44.08 21.41
CA ALA A 62 -33.01 -45.46 21.13
C ALA A 62 -34.48 -45.86 21.33
N HIS A 63 -35.14 -46.23 20.21
CA HIS A 63 -35.64 -47.59 20.04
C HIS A 63 -35.94 -47.90 18.56
N ASN A 64 -35.65 -49.14 18.17
CA ASN A 64 -35.81 -49.76 16.85
C ASN A 64 -36.72 -50.99 17.03
N HIS A 65 -37.41 -51.42 15.96
CA HIS A 65 -38.16 -52.69 15.82
C HIS A 65 -39.45 -52.80 16.66
N ASP A 66 -40.53 -53.48 16.27
CA ASP A 66 -40.96 -54.22 15.07
C ASP A 66 -42.49 -54.37 15.16
N ASP A 67 -43.07 -54.99 14.14
CA ASP A 67 -44.27 -55.83 14.20
C ASP A 67 -45.68 -55.25 14.03
N SER A 68 -46.24 -55.68 12.90
CA SER A 68 -47.45 -56.49 12.79
C SER A 68 -48.73 -55.86 12.20
N ARG A 69 -49.32 -56.70 11.35
CA ARG A 69 -50.44 -56.54 10.42
C ARG A 69 -51.82 -56.51 11.09
N LEU A 70 -52.81 -56.25 10.23
CA LEU A 70 -54.27 -56.49 10.31
C LEU A 70 -55.02 -55.22 10.75
N SER A 71 -56.14 -54.78 10.18
CA SER A 71 -56.97 -55.15 9.02
C SER A 71 -57.96 -53.99 8.82
N SER A 72 -58.45 -53.84 7.58
CA SER A 72 -59.77 -53.27 7.20
C SER A 72 -60.20 -51.92 7.78
N GLU A 73 -60.27 -50.91 6.91
CA GLU A 73 -61.28 -49.83 7.05
C GLU A 73 -61.68 -49.34 5.64
N GLN A 74 -62.96 -49.03 5.51
CA GLN A 74 -63.76 -48.85 4.31
C GLN A 74 -63.31 -47.76 3.31
N ALA A 75 -63.80 -47.93 2.07
CA ALA A 75 -63.79 -46.91 1.03
C ALA A 75 -64.90 -45.87 1.23
N ASP A 76 -64.55 -44.57 1.10
CA ASP A 76 -65.27 -43.49 0.40
C ASP A 76 -64.62 -42.11 0.73
N PRO A 77 -64.84 -41.02 -0.02
CA PRO A 77 -64.61 -40.78 -1.45
C PRO A 77 -63.66 -39.57 -1.68
N ALA A 78 -63.09 -39.43 -2.88
CA ALA A 78 -62.43 -38.21 -3.39
C ALA A 78 -61.27 -37.60 -2.54
N LEU A 79 -60.06 -38.19 -2.64
CA LEU A 79 -58.82 -37.53 -2.22
C LEU A 79 -58.28 -36.64 -3.33
N ILE A 80 -58.40 -35.33 -3.14
CA ILE A 80 -57.66 -34.31 -3.88
C ILE A 80 -56.18 -34.67 -3.77
N ALA A 81 -55.54 -34.98 -4.90
CA ALA A 81 -54.09 -35.14 -4.98
C ALA A 81 -53.43 -33.79 -4.69
N VAL A 82 -53.12 -33.52 -3.43
CA VAL A 82 -52.23 -32.43 -3.04
C VAL A 82 -50.85 -32.84 -3.51
N GLY A 83 -50.44 -32.34 -4.68
CA GLY A 83 -49.08 -32.51 -5.19
C GLY A 83 -48.06 -32.03 -4.15
N PRO A 84 -46.79 -32.48 -4.22
CA PRO A 84 -45.77 -32.07 -3.28
C PRO A 84 -45.71 -30.55 -3.24
N THR A 85 -45.90 -29.98 -2.04
CA THR A 85 -45.81 -28.54 -1.83
C THR A 85 -44.45 -28.07 -2.36
N PRO A 86 -44.40 -27.06 -3.24
CA PRO A 86 -43.13 -26.52 -3.68
C PRO A 86 -42.33 -26.07 -2.45
N PRO A 87 -41.01 -26.28 -2.41
CA PRO A 87 -40.19 -25.89 -1.27
C PRO A 87 -40.42 -24.41 -0.98
N LEU A 88 -40.70 -24.11 0.29
CA LEU A 88 -40.94 -22.74 0.78
C LEU A 88 -39.85 -21.81 0.23
N ALA A 89 -40.26 -20.83 -0.57
CA ALA A 89 -39.35 -19.82 -1.08
C ALA A 89 -38.62 -19.17 0.10
N PRO A 90 -37.29 -18.97 0.03
CA PRO A 90 -36.54 -18.38 1.13
C PRO A 90 -37.17 -17.05 1.52
N THR A 91 -37.40 -16.86 2.83
CA THR A 91 -38.00 -15.64 3.36
C THR A 91 -37.22 -14.42 2.87
N LEU A 92 -37.92 -13.30 2.62
CA LEU A 92 -37.30 -12.04 2.20
C LEU A 92 -36.11 -11.66 3.09
N ILE A 93 -36.19 -11.99 4.38
CA ILE A 93 -35.13 -11.78 5.38
C ILE A 93 -33.87 -12.60 5.05
N ASN A 94 -33.99 -13.88 4.71
CA ASN A 94 -32.84 -14.72 4.37
C ASN A 94 -32.14 -14.24 3.08
N ARG A 95 -32.91 -13.73 2.10
CA ARG A 95 -32.35 -13.11 0.89
C ARG A 95 -31.58 -11.84 1.22
N LEU A 96 -32.17 -10.95 2.00
CA LEU A 96 -31.52 -9.71 2.45
C LEU A 96 -30.24 -9.99 3.24
N ILE A 97 -30.24 -10.97 4.15
CA ILE A 97 -29.05 -11.36 4.91
C ILE A 97 -27.95 -11.88 3.96
N GLN A 98 -28.30 -12.72 2.99
CA GLN A 98 -27.31 -13.24 2.03
C GLN A 98 -26.72 -12.15 1.13
N GLU A 99 -27.55 -11.21 0.67
CA GLU A 99 -27.09 -10.05 -0.09
C GLU A 99 -26.15 -9.19 0.76
N CYS A 100 -26.54 -8.83 1.99
CA CYS A 100 -25.68 -8.07 2.90
C CYS A 100 -24.34 -8.77 3.17
N VAL A 101 -24.34 -10.09 3.39
CA VAL A 101 -23.10 -10.87 3.57
C VAL A 101 -22.25 -10.88 2.30
N ALA A 102 -22.85 -10.97 1.11
CA ALA A 102 -22.13 -10.90 -0.15
C ALA A 102 -21.47 -9.53 -0.34
N TRP A 103 -22.20 -8.44 -0.11
CA TRP A 103 -21.66 -7.08 -0.17
C TRP A 103 -20.56 -6.85 0.88
N LEU A 104 -20.74 -7.37 2.10
CA LEU A 104 -19.72 -7.29 3.15
C LEU A 104 -18.44 -8.03 2.76
N LYS A 105 -18.54 -9.23 2.18
CA LYS A 105 -17.38 -9.99 1.67
C LYS A 105 -16.65 -9.23 0.57
N THR A 106 -17.38 -8.65 -0.39
CA THR A 106 -16.78 -7.85 -1.45
C THR A 106 -16.07 -6.63 -0.88
N LEU A 107 -16.70 -5.90 0.03
CA LEU A 107 -16.12 -4.73 0.70
C LEU A 107 -14.86 -5.10 1.50
N ALA A 108 -14.94 -6.18 2.28
CA ALA A 108 -13.80 -6.69 3.04
C ALA A 108 -12.64 -7.08 2.11
N SER A 109 -12.92 -7.76 0.99
CA SER A 109 -11.90 -8.12 0.01
C SER A 109 -11.26 -6.88 -0.63
N ALA A 110 -12.06 -5.89 -1.02
CA ALA A 110 -11.57 -4.64 -1.59
C ALA A 110 -10.69 -3.87 -0.59
N ALA A 111 -11.07 -3.84 0.69
CA ALA A 111 -10.27 -3.23 1.75
C ALA A 111 -8.92 -3.94 1.90
N VAL A 112 -8.90 -5.28 1.92
CA VAL A 112 -7.67 -6.07 1.97
C VAL A 112 -6.77 -5.79 0.77
N TYR A 113 -7.32 -5.80 -0.45
CA TYR A 113 -6.54 -5.48 -1.66
C TYR A 113 -6.00 -4.06 -1.63
N ALA A 114 -6.81 -3.07 -1.24
CA ALA A 114 -6.37 -1.69 -1.11
C ALA A 114 -5.23 -1.55 -0.10
N THR A 115 -5.34 -2.18 1.08
CA THR A 115 -4.28 -2.18 2.09
C THR A 115 -3.00 -2.82 1.56
N LEU A 116 -3.09 -3.96 0.87
CA LEU A 116 -1.92 -4.62 0.27
C LEU A 116 -1.25 -3.75 -0.80
N ILE A 117 -2.04 -3.14 -1.69
CA ILE A 117 -1.52 -2.27 -2.76
C ILE A 117 -0.84 -1.03 -2.18
N VAL A 118 -1.45 -0.38 -1.19
CA VAL A 118 -0.91 0.84 -0.57
C VAL A 118 0.31 0.54 0.31
N THR A 119 0.33 -0.62 0.98
CA THR A 119 1.43 -0.99 1.88
C THR A 119 2.64 -1.52 1.11
N PHE A 120 2.43 -2.30 0.05
CA PHE A 120 3.50 -3.02 -0.64
C PHE A 120 3.75 -2.60 -2.09
N GLY A 121 2.78 -1.97 -2.76
CA GLY A 121 2.88 -1.63 -4.17
C GLY A 121 3.60 -0.29 -4.40
N PHE A 122 2.87 0.80 -4.18
CA PHE A 122 3.29 2.14 -4.60
C PHE A 122 3.18 3.16 -3.48
N GLN A 123 4.10 4.12 -3.46
CA GLN A 123 4.05 5.29 -2.60
C GLN A 123 3.99 6.54 -3.45
N VAL A 124 3.09 7.45 -3.10
CA VAL A 124 3.06 8.81 -3.65
C VAL A 124 4.00 9.67 -2.81
N ALA A 125 4.92 10.38 -3.47
CA ALA A 125 5.87 11.26 -2.81
C ALA A 125 5.87 12.65 -3.45
N ARG A 126 6.18 13.67 -2.66
CA ARG A 126 6.40 15.05 -3.13
C ARG A 126 7.88 15.35 -3.10
N VAL A 127 8.40 15.94 -4.17
CA VAL A 127 9.78 16.42 -4.22
C VAL A 127 9.89 17.71 -3.43
N GLU A 128 10.86 17.73 -2.51
CA GLU A 128 11.25 18.92 -1.76
C GLU A 128 12.71 19.27 -2.08
N GLY A 129 12.93 20.48 -2.59
CA GLY A 129 14.24 21.00 -2.96
C GLY A 129 14.62 20.79 -4.42
N GLN A 130 15.86 21.18 -4.75
CA GLN A 130 16.33 21.36 -6.14
C GLN A 130 17.41 20.37 -6.58
N SER A 131 17.74 19.38 -5.74
CA SER A 131 18.92 18.53 -5.96
C SER A 131 18.82 17.59 -7.17
N MET A 132 17.61 17.35 -7.66
CA MET A 132 17.33 16.52 -8.84
C MET A 132 16.94 17.35 -10.06
N ALA A 133 17.00 18.68 -10.00
CA ALA A 133 16.76 19.52 -11.15
C ALA A 133 17.80 19.24 -12.26
N PRO A 134 17.46 19.35 -13.55
CA PRO A 134 16.15 19.71 -14.08
C PRO A 134 15.20 18.50 -14.20
N THR A 135 15.67 17.28 -13.91
CA THR A 135 14.91 16.04 -14.09
C THR A 135 13.66 16.01 -13.22
N LEU A 136 13.80 16.40 -11.95
CA LEU A 136 12.73 16.57 -10.98
C LEU A 136 12.88 17.94 -10.33
N ILE A 137 11.81 18.72 -10.35
CA ILE A 137 11.73 20.06 -9.81
C ILE A 137 10.98 20.01 -8.48
N ASP A 138 11.25 20.96 -7.60
CA ASP A 138 10.47 21.15 -6.38
C ASP A 138 8.96 21.14 -6.69
N GLN A 139 8.17 20.52 -5.81
CA GLN A 139 6.72 20.33 -5.94
C GLN A 139 6.25 19.23 -6.89
N ASP A 140 7.14 18.55 -7.61
CA ASP A 140 6.78 17.40 -8.42
C ASP A 140 6.16 16.28 -7.55
N ARG A 141 5.13 15.62 -8.08
CA ARG A 141 4.53 14.45 -7.42
C ARG A 141 4.91 13.18 -8.16
N LEU A 142 5.46 12.25 -7.39
CA LEU A 142 6.07 11.02 -7.86
C LEU A 142 5.23 9.82 -7.46
N ILE A 143 5.26 8.78 -8.30
CA ILE A 143 4.86 7.43 -7.95
C ILE A 143 6.14 6.60 -7.83
N VAL A 144 6.37 6.09 -6.62
CA VAL A 144 7.52 5.28 -6.25
C VAL A 144 7.07 3.82 -6.14
N ASN A 145 7.71 2.94 -6.89
CA ASN A 145 7.47 1.50 -6.84
C ASN A 145 8.39 0.86 -5.79
N LYS A 146 7.78 0.35 -4.71
CA LYS A 146 8.49 -0.32 -3.62
C LYS A 146 8.77 -1.79 -3.92
N LEU A 147 7.90 -2.42 -4.70
CA LEU A 147 7.96 -3.86 -4.96
C LEU A 147 9.17 -4.24 -5.81
N ILE A 148 9.57 -3.37 -6.75
CA ILE A 148 10.66 -3.68 -7.69
C ILE A 148 11.96 -4.06 -6.99
N TYR A 149 12.34 -3.39 -5.90
CA TYR A 149 13.59 -3.68 -5.19
C TYR A 149 13.50 -4.80 -4.14
N ARG A 150 12.32 -5.41 -4.00
CA ARG A 150 12.17 -6.70 -3.32
C ARG A 150 12.46 -7.88 -4.23
N LEU A 151 12.36 -7.67 -5.54
CA LEU A 151 12.48 -8.70 -6.57
C LEU A 151 13.74 -8.53 -7.43
N ALA A 152 14.24 -7.31 -7.53
CA ALA A 152 15.41 -6.93 -8.32
C ALA A 152 16.34 -6.00 -7.52
N GLU A 153 17.54 -5.77 -8.04
CA GLU A 153 18.49 -4.81 -7.49
C GLU A 153 18.33 -3.44 -8.17
N PRO A 154 18.51 -2.31 -7.44
CA PRO A 154 18.71 -1.00 -8.04
C PRO A 154 19.84 -1.03 -9.06
N ARG A 155 19.62 -0.44 -10.24
CA ARG A 155 20.60 -0.46 -11.33
C ARG A 155 21.12 0.93 -11.63
N HIS A 156 22.25 0.99 -12.33
CA HIS A 156 22.78 2.24 -12.90
C HIS A 156 21.67 3.06 -13.60
N SER A 157 21.68 4.37 -13.36
CA SER A 157 20.71 5.36 -13.85
C SER A 157 19.32 5.34 -13.21
N ASP A 158 18.98 4.38 -12.35
CA ASP A 158 17.69 4.39 -11.65
C ASP A 158 17.56 5.63 -10.76
N ILE A 159 16.39 6.27 -10.79
CA ILE A 159 16.04 7.31 -9.83
C ILE A 159 15.36 6.62 -8.66
N VAL A 160 15.93 6.78 -7.47
CA VAL A 160 15.50 6.06 -6.28
C VAL A 160 15.12 7.02 -5.16
N MET A 161 14.06 6.66 -4.45
CA MET A 161 13.76 7.23 -3.15
C MET A 161 14.53 6.44 -2.10
N LEU A 162 15.22 7.12 -1.20
CA LEU A 162 16.04 6.52 -0.15
C LEU A 162 15.88 7.27 1.17
N TYR A 163 16.04 6.57 2.28
CA TYR A 163 16.24 7.16 3.59
C TYR A 163 17.67 7.68 3.71
N TYR A 164 17.83 8.87 4.28
CA TYR A 164 19.15 9.46 4.47
C TYR A 164 19.98 8.63 5.46
N PRO A 165 21.17 8.12 5.08
CA PRO A 165 21.91 7.18 5.94
C PRO A 165 22.32 7.75 7.31
N VAL A 166 22.48 9.08 7.42
CA VAL A 166 22.88 9.75 8.67
C VAL A 166 21.68 10.08 9.57
N ASP A 167 20.53 10.42 8.98
CA ASP A 167 19.29 10.75 9.70
C ASP A 167 18.10 10.12 8.96
N PRO A 168 17.75 8.85 9.29
CA PRO A 168 16.75 8.07 8.55
C PRO A 168 15.31 8.61 8.65
N ASP A 169 15.06 9.60 9.52
CA ASP A 169 13.76 10.31 9.54
C ASP A 169 13.55 11.17 8.29
N LYS A 170 14.63 11.41 7.51
CA LYS A 170 14.59 12.13 6.23
C LYS A 170 14.67 11.18 5.05
N SER A 171 13.93 11.49 3.99
CA SER A 171 14.03 10.81 2.70
C SER A 171 14.51 11.73 1.60
N PHE A 172 15.31 11.20 0.67
CA PHE A 172 15.80 11.89 -0.51
C PHE A 172 15.46 11.13 -1.78
N VAL A 173 15.45 11.86 -2.90
CA VAL A 173 15.44 11.28 -4.24
C VAL A 173 16.79 11.54 -4.88
N LYS A 174 17.45 10.50 -5.36
CA LYS A 174 18.77 10.54 -6.01
C LYS A 174 18.82 9.57 -7.19
N ARG A 175 19.81 9.73 -8.06
CA ARG A 175 20.10 8.78 -9.13
C ARG A 175 21.22 7.83 -8.71
N VAL A 176 21.05 6.55 -8.99
CA VAL A 176 22.10 5.54 -8.86
C VAL A 176 23.13 5.75 -9.95
N ILE A 177 24.38 5.94 -9.55
CA ILE A 177 25.52 6.19 -10.44
C ILE A 177 26.44 4.98 -10.50
N ALA A 178 26.62 4.27 -9.39
CA ALA A 178 27.42 3.05 -9.37
C ALA A 178 26.78 2.04 -8.40
N GLU A 179 26.84 0.77 -8.76
CA GLU A 179 26.31 -0.36 -7.98
C GLU A 179 27.46 -1.17 -7.36
N GLU A 180 27.14 -2.22 -6.64
CA GLU A 180 28.14 -3.03 -5.94
C GLU A 180 29.25 -3.54 -6.87
N GLY A 181 30.50 -3.47 -6.41
CA GLY A 181 31.67 -3.89 -7.18
C GLY A 181 32.19 -2.86 -8.19
N ASP A 182 31.40 -1.84 -8.53
CA ASP A 182 31.86 -0.77 -9.41
C ASP A 182 32.94 0.09 -8.76
N THR A 183 33.83 0.63 -9.59
CA THR A 183 34.77 1.67 -9.18
C THR A 183 34.27 3.04 -9.63
N VAL A 184 34.10 3.99 -8.71
CA VAL A 184 33.68 5.36 -9.00
C VAL A 184 34.83 6.35 -8.78
N ARG A 185 34.97 7.33 -9.67
CA ARG A 185 35.89 8.47 -9.55
C ARG A 185 35.23 9.71 -10.16
N ILE A 186 35.51 10.89 -9.60
CA ILE A 186 35.09 12.16 -10.20
C ILE A 186 36.32 13.04 -10.40
N ASP A 187 36.46 13.60 -11.60
CA ASP A 187 37.57 14.44 -12.01
C ASP A 187 37.06 15.67 -12.75
N ASN A 188 37.30 16.84 -12.16
CA ASN A 188 36.79 18.12 -12.60
C ASN A 188 35.28 18.06 -12.95
N GLY A 189 34.50 17.44 -12.05
CA GLY A 189 33.05 17.26 -12.23
C GLY A 189 32.60 16.12 -13.14
N HIS A 190 33.50 15.48 -13.87
CA HIS A 190 33.18 14.36 -14.77
C HIS A 190 33.21 13.06 -13.99
N VAL A 191 32.13 12.30 -14.09
CA VAL A 191 31.97 11.03 -13.37
C VAL A 191 32.47 9.89 -14.24
N PHE A 192 33.29 9.03 -13.64
CA PHE A 192 33.79 7.80 -14.25
C PHE A 192 33.35 6.61 -13.41
N VAL A 193 32.81 5.60 -14.07
CA VAL A 193 32.45 4.30 -13.49
C VAL A 193 33.25 3.24 -14.22
N ASN A 194 34.03 2.45 -13.49
CA ASN A 194 34.96 1.46 -14.04
C ASN A 194 35.90 2.07 -15.11
N GLU A 195 36.41 3.28 -14.84
CA GLU A 195 37.22 4.10 -15.77
C GLU A 195 36.53 4.55 -17.06
N VAL A 196 35.26 4.23 -17.24
CA VAL A 196 34.47 4.70 -18.38
C VAL A 196 33.71 5.97 -17.98
N PRO A 197 33.77 7.06 -18.78
CA PRO A 197 32.99 8.26 -18.48
C PRO A 197 31.49 7.98 -18.56
N VAL A 198 30.75 8.38 -17.53
CA VAL A 198 29.30 8.24 -17.46
C VAL A 198 28.64 9.24 -18.42
N ARG A 199 27.69 8.76 -19.23
CA ARG A 199 26.88 9.62 -20.11
C ARG A 199 25.77 10.30 -19.31
N ASP A 200 26.06 11.50 -18.83
CA ASP A 200 25.14 12.29 -18.01
C ASP A 200 24.55 13.50 -18.74
N GLU A 201 24.05 13.28 -19.96
CA GLU A 201 23.40 14.31 -20.81
C GLU A 201 22.19 14.98 -20.13
N TYR A 202 21.58 14.31 -19.14
CA TYR A 202 20.52 14.87 -18.31
C TYR A 202 20.99 15.96 -17.33
N VAL A 203 22.30 16.22 -17.24
CA VAL A 203 22.90 17.28 -16.41
C VAL A 203 23.34 18.45 -17.29
N PRO A 204 22.61 19.59 -17.27
CA PRO A 204 23.02 20.81 -17.94
C PRO A 204 24.39 21.33 -17.47
N LEU A 205 25.09 22.05 -18.35
CA LEU A 205 26.41 22.62 -18.05
C LEU A 205 26.42 23.48 -16.78
N ASN A 206 25.39 24.30 -16.57
CA ASN A 206 25.27 25.17 -15.39
C ASN A 206 25.01 24.40 -14.08
N PHE A 207 24.67 23.11 -14.15
CA PHE A 207 24.42 22.27 -12.99
C PHE A 207 25.61 21.37 -12.65
N ARG A 208 26.67 21.37 -13.46
CA ARG A 208 27.88 20.59 -13.20
C ARG A 208 28.64 21.17 -12.00
N SER A 209 29.14 20.26 -11.17
CA SER A 209 30.14 20.57 -10.13
C SER A 209 31.53 20.52 -10.75
N TYR A 210 32.53 21.08 -10.07
CA TYR A 210 33.95 20.94 -10.42
C TYR A 210 34.75 20.21 -9.32
N GLU A 211 34.03 19.62 -8.36
CA GLU A 211 34.63 18.84 -7.29
C GLU A 211 35.28 17.57 -7.82
N ASN A 212 36.37 17.17 -7.15
CA ASN A 212 37.01 15.89 -7.36
C ASN A 212 36.56 14.90 -6.29
N TYR A 213 36.45 13.63 -6.68
CA TYR A 213 36.18 12.53 -5.77
C TYR A 213 37.17 11.40 -6.07
N GLY A 214 37.94 11.03 -5.06
CA GLY A 214 38.95 9.98 -5.18
C GLY A 214 38.35 8.67 -5.65
N ARG A 215 39.18 7.84 -6.29
CA ARG A 215 38.77 6.51 -6.74
C ARG A 215 38.32 5.67 -5.53
N GLN A 216 37.09 5.15 -5.56
CA GLN A 216 36.57 4.23 -4.55
C GLN A 216 35.84 3.06 -5.20
N ILE A 217 35.93 1.88 -4.58
CA ILE A 217 35.16 0.70 -4.97
C ILE A 217 33.89 0.68 -4.12
N VAL A 218 32.74 0.48 -4.76
CA VAL A 218 31.45 0.34 -4.07
C VAL A 218 31.39 -1.04 -3.40
N PRO A 219 31.24 -1.12 -2.06
CA PRO A 219 31.13 -2.39 -1.36
C PRO A 219 29.89 -3.20 -1.76
N ALA A 220 29.92 -4.50 -1.50
CA ALA A 220 28.77 -5.38 -1.68
C ALA A 220 27.53 -4.88 -0.91
N GLY A 221 26.39 -4.80 -1.59
CA GLY A 221 25.14 -4.29 -1.03
C GLY A 221 25.09 -2.77 -0.80
N TYR A 222 26.01 -2.01 -1.38
CA TYR A 222 26.02 -0.54 -1.34
C TYR A 222 25.86 0.06 -2.74
N TYR A 223 25.46 1.33 -2.77
CA TYR A 223 25.26 2.11 -3.98
C TYR A 223 25.88 3.49 -3.84
N PHE A 224 26.46 4.00 -4.92
CA PHE A 224 26.86 5.40 -5.02
C PHE A 224 25.77 6.18 -5.75
N VAL A 225 25.20 7.19 -5.09
CA VAL A 225 24.08 7.97 -5.64
C VAL A 225 24.43 9.45 -5.73
N MET A 226 23.91 10.13 -6.75
CA MET A 226 24.10 11.56 -6.97
C MET A 226 22.80 12.26 -7.31
N GLY A 227 22.71 13.55 -6.98
CA GLY A 227 21.68 14.41 -7.54
C GLY A 227 22.02 14.82 -8.98
N ASP A 228 21.01 15.05 -9.80
CA ASP A 228 21.21 15.56 -11.17
C ASP A 228 21.68 17.02 -11.15
N HIS A 229 21.33 17.79 -10.12
CA HIS A 229 21.85 19.14 -9.88
C HIS A 229 23.19 19.04 -9.14
N ARG A 230 24.27 18.69 -9.86
CA ARG A 230 25.56 18.27 -9.28
C ARG A 230 26.19 19.33 -8.38
N ASN A 231 26.13 20.61 -8.71
CA ASN A 231 26.66 21.69 -7.85
C ASN A 231 25.72 22.09 -6.69
N ASN A 232 24.52 21.50 -6.59
CA ASN A 232 23.55 21.80 -5.54
C ASN A 232 22.86 20.52 -5.03
N SER A 233 23.65 19.53 -4.63
CA SER A 233 23.15 18.26 -4.13
C SER A 233 24.01 17.73 -2.99
N SER A 234 23.37 17.51 -1.83
CA SER A 234 23.90 16.65 -0.78
C SER A 234 23.64 15.20 -1.16
N ASP A 235 24.70 14.47 -1.54
CA ASP A 235 24.67 13.09 -2.04
C ASP A 235 25.93 12.30 -1.64
N SER A 236 26.18 11.13 -2.26
CA SER A 236 27.25 10.22 -1.83
C SER A 236 28.65 10.81 -1.86
N ARG A 237 28.87 11.93 -2.56
CA ARG A 237 30.13 12.70 -2.46
C ARG A 237 30.39 13.23 -1.05
N HIS A 238 29.34 13.51 -0.29
CA HIS A 238 29.41 14.18 1.00
C HIS A 238 29.19 13.25 2.18
N TRP A 239 28.22 12.33 2.06
CA TRP A 239 27.83 11.44 3.16
C TRP A 239 28.12 9.95 2.89
N GLY A 240 28.78 9.63 1.78
CA GLY A 240 29.24 8.28 1.46
C GLY A 240 28.20 7.41 0.74
N MET A 241 28.50 6.13 0.63
CA MET A 241 27.67 5.18 -0.11
C MET A 241 26.43 4.76 0.68
N VAL A 242 25.35 4.42 -0.03
CA VAL A 242 24.05 4.03 0.55
C VAL A 242 23.95 2.52 0.63
N PRO A 243 23.75 1.91 1.81
CA PRO A 243 23.39 0.51 1.91
C PRO A 243 22.02 0.25 1.27
N LYS A 244 21.85 -0.89 0.56
CA LYS A 244 20.58 -1.27 -0.10
C LYS A 244 19.34 -1.10 0.76
N LYS A 245 19.44 -1.44 2.06
CA LYS A 245 18.32 -1.35 3.03
C LYS A 245 17.74 0.07 3.20
N TYR A 246 18.49 1.11 2.84
CA TYR A 246 18.00 2.49 2.88
C TYR A 246 17.28 2.89 1.60
N ILE A 247 17.37 2.11 0.52
CA ILE A 247 16.67 2.36 -0.74
C ILE A 247 15.23 1.85 -0.62
N ILE A 248 14.27 2.77 -0.75
CA ILE A 248 12.84 2.51 -0.55
C ILE A 248 12.19 1.93 -1.81
N GLY A 249 12.52 2.51 -2.97
CA GLY A 249 11.87 2.15 -4.23
C GLY A 249 12.33 2.97 -5.42
N LYS A 250 11.94 2.54 -6.63
CA LYS A 250 12.23 3.23 -7.88
C LYS A 250 11.17 4.29 -8.15
N VAL A 251 11.59 5.52 -8.44
CA VAL A 251 10.71 6.54 -9.01
C VAL A 251 10.39 6.12 -10.45
N GLN A 252 9.17 5.65 -10.69
CA GLN A 252 8.75 5.21 -12.03
C GLN A 252 8.07 6.32 -12.81
N LEU A 253 7.30 7.17 -12.14
CA LEU A 253 6.48 8.19 -12.79
C LEU A 253 6.54 9.48 -11.99
N ARG A 254 6.80 10.59 -12.67
CA ARG A 254 6.36 11.91 -12.23
C ARG A 254 5.04 12.22 -12.90
N TRP A 255 3.96 12.26 -12.12
CA TRP A 255 2.59 12.42 -12.65
C TRP A 255 2.07 13.86 -12.57
N TRP A 256 2.63 14.66 -11.65
CA TRP A 256 2.33 16.08 -11.53
C TRP A 256 3.61 16.91 -11.69
N PRO A 257 3.57 18.03 -12.45
CA PRO A 257 2.41 18.54 -13.19
C PRO A 257 2.07 17.71 -14.43
N ILE A 258 0.77 17.52 -14.69
CA ILE A 258 0.25 16.62 -15.75
C ILE A 258 0.84 16.94 -17.14
N PRO A 259 0.94 18.21 -17.59
CA PRO A 259 1.43 18.52 -18.93
C PRO A 259 2.86 18.06 -19.22
N THR A 260 3.68 17.89 -18.17
CA THR A 260 5.05 17.43 -18.32
C THR A 260 5.25 16.04 -17.76
N ALA A 261 4.21 15.28 -17.43
CA ALA A 261 4.34 13.97 -16.81
C ALA A 261 5.32 13.06 -17.56
N ARG A 262 6.17 12.33 -16.83
CA ARG A 262 7.30 11.58 -17.40
C ARG A 262 7.54 10.25 -16.68
N LEU A 263 7.74 9.19 -17.47
CA LEU A 263 8.18 7.87 -17.01
C LEU A 263 9.71 7.78 -16.95
N PHE A 264 10.24 7.00 -16.01
CA PHE A 264 11.67 6.78 -15.76
C PHE A 264 12.03 5.29 -15.67
#